data_AF-A0A2A5DHP3-F1
#
_entry.id   AF-A0A2A5DHP3-F1
#
_cell.length_a   1.000
_cell.length_b   1.000
_cell.length_c   1.000
_cell.angle_alpha   90.00
_cell.angle_beta   90.00
_cell.angle_gamma   90.00
#
_symmetry.space_group_name_H-M   'P 1'
#
loop_
_entity.id
_entity.type
_entity.pdbx_description
1 polymer ?
#
loop_
_entity_poly.entity_id
_entity_poly.type
_entity_poly.pdbx_seq_one_letter_code
_entity_poly.pdbx_strand_id
1 'polypeptide(L)'
;MTKFVILSDTHFKHREIDVPNGDILIHAGDFTKRGTLHEVKEFNTWLGELSHSSKIIIAGNLDFCFEKQNRIARELLTNGIYLQDELIEIEGFNIYGSPWQPWFFD
;
A
#
# COMPACT_ATOMS: atom_id res chain seq x y z
N MET A 1 -19.01 8.07 -11.91
CA MET A 1 -18.69 6.63 -11.78
C MET A 1 -17.33 6.56 -11.13
N THR A 2 -17.21 5.90 -9.99
CA THR A 2 -15.93 5.79 -9.26
C THR A 2 -14.91 5.01 -10.09
N LYS A 3 -13.69 5.54 -10.19
CA LYS A 3 -12.58 4.94 -10.91
C LYS A 3 -11.51 4.45 -9.94
N PHE A 4 -11.28 3.15 -9.95
CA PHE A 4 -10.19 2.52 -9.23
C PHE A 4 -8.90 2.54 -10.05
N VAL A 5 -7.78 2.80 -9.40
CA VAL A 5 -6.43 2.62 -9.94
C VAL A 5 -5.74 1.60 -9.06
N ILE A 6 -5.24 0.52 -9.65
CA ILE A 6 -4.71 -0.62 -8.89
C ILE A 6 -3.28 -0.88 -9.35
N LEU A 7 -2.37 -0.93 -8.39
CA LEU A 7 -0.94 -1.18 -8.57
C LEU A 7 -0.48 -2.24 -7.56
N SER A 8 0.69 -2.81 -7.78
CA SER A 8 1.36 -3.72 -6.86
C SER A 8 2.84 -3.77 -7.22
N ASP A 9 3.67 -4.36 -6.36
CA ASP A 9 5.04 -4.79 -6.70
C ASP A 9 5.90 -3.65 -7.26
N THR A 10 5.72 -2.45 -6.72
CA THR A 10 6.50 -1.29 -7.18
C THR A 10 7.96 -1.40 -6.75
N HIS A 11 8.28 -2.23 -5.76
CA HIS A 11 9.65 -2.57 -5.35
C HIS A 11 10.56 -1.35 -5.19
N PHE A 12 10.02 -0.31 -4.53
CA PHE A 12 10.69 0.97 -4.32
C PHE A 12 10.95 1.82 -5.57
N LYS A 13 10.28 1.50 -6.70
CA LYS A 13 10.33 2.23 -7.97
C LYS A 13 9.03 2.97 -8.29
N HIS A 14 8.20 3.24 -7.29
CA HIS A 14 6.89 3.90 -7.45
C HIS A 14 6.98 5.28 -8.16
N ARG A 15 8.13 5.98 -8.08
CA ARG A 15 8.38 7.25 -8.79
C ARG A 15 8.64 7.10 -10.30
N GLU A 16 8.87 5.88 -10.79
CA GLU A 16 9.06 5.58 -12.21
C GLU A 16 7.72 5.29 -12.93
N ILE A 17 6.61 5.26 -12.19
CA ILE A 17 5.30 4.87 -12.69
C ILE A 17 4.46 6.11 -12.91
N ASP A 18 3.96 6.27 -14.14
CA ASP A 18 2.91 7.24 -14.44
C ASP A 18 1.57 6.70 -13.95
N VAL A 19 1.14 7.16 -12.77
CA VAL A 19 -0.12 6.71 -12.17
C VAL A 19 -1.27 7.54 -12.75
N PRO A 20 -2.23 6.94 -13.47
CA PRO A 20 -3.34 7.68 -14.03
C PRO A 20 -4.22 8.25 -12.91
N ASN A 21 -4.91 9.37 -13.20
CA ASN A 21 -5.92 9.90 -12.28
C ASN A 21 -7.05 8.89 -12.04
N GLY A 22 -7.50 8.83 -10.79
CA GLY A 22 -8.67 8.08 -10.33
C GLY A 22 -9.11 8.55 -8.93
N ASP A 23 -10.18 7.95 -8.42
CA ASP A 23 -10.77 8.33 -7.14
C ASP A 23 -10.14 7.54 -5.99
N ILE A 24 -9.98 6.22 -6.19
CA ILE A 24 -9.44 5.28 -5.20
C ILE A 24 -8.22 4.58 -5.78
N LEU A 25 -7.05 4.77 -5.14
CA LEU A 25 -5.85 3.99 -5.41
C LEU A 25 -5.83 2.75 -4.52
N ILE A 26 -5.45 1.58 -5.05
CA ILE A 26 -5.13 0.39 -4.28
C ILE A 26 -3.71 -0.06 -4.62
N HIS A 27 -2.86 -0.25 -3.61
CA HIS A 27 -1.56 -0.89 -3.77
C HIS A 27 -1.54 -2.25 -3.07
N ALA A 28 -1.37 -3.33 -3.83
CA ALA A 28 -1.53 -4.71 -3.36
C ALA A 28 -0.24 -5.34 -2.80
N GLY A 29 0.60 -4.54 -2.12
CA GLY A 29 1.84 -5.02 -1.49
C GLY A 29 3.11 -4.87 -2.34
N ASP A 30 4.25 -5.21 -1.73
CA ASP A 30 5.60 -5.17 -2.30
C ASP A 30 6.03 -3.78 -2.81
N PHE A 31 5.67 -2.74 -2.05
CA PHE A 31 6.07 -1.36 -2.37
C PHE A 31 7.47 -1.00 -1.90
N THR A 32 8.03 -1.76 -0.94
CA THR A 32 9.43 -1.64 -0.54
C THR A 32 10.33 -2.62 -1.29
N LYS A 33 11.65 -2.40 -1.25
CA LYS A 33 12.63 -3.35 -1.82
C LYS A 33 13.33 -4.16 -0.73
N ARG A 34 13.55 -3.56 0.44
CA ARG A 34 14.27 -4.18 1.57
C ARG A 34 13.43 -4.23 2.85
N GLY A 35 12.18 -3.79 2.83
CA GLY A 35 11.30 -3.76 4.00
C GLY A 35 11.79 -2.79 5.09
N THR A 36 12.38 -1.66 4.72
CA THR A 36 12.88 -0.67 5.69
C THR A 36 11.85 0.43 5.97
N LEU A 37 11.85 0.96 7.20
CA LEU A 37 10.99 2.10 7.56
C LEU A 37 11.30 3.37 6.74
N HIS A 38 12.53 3.52 6.23
CA HIS A 38 12.87 4.61 5.33
C HIS A 38 12.13 4.47 3.99
N GLU A 39 12.10 3.26 3.43
CA GLU A 39 11.36 3.01 2.18
C GLU A 39 9.85 3.25 2.36
N VAL A 40 9.28 2.90 3.52
CA VAL A 40 7.87 3.21 3.85
C VAL A 40 7.63 4.72 3.89
N LYS A 41 8.54 5.51 4.47
CA LYS A 41 8.44 6.97 4.50
C LYS A 41 8.45 7.58 3.10
N GLU A 42 9.38 7.14 2.26
CA GLU A 42 9.47 7.61 0.88
C GLU A 42 8.23 7.23 0.06
N PHE A 43 7.76 5.98 0.21
CA PHE A 43 6.51 5.54 -0.40
C PHE A 43 5.32 6.37 0.07
N ASN A 44 5.22 6.66 1.37
CA ASN A 44 4.17 7.51 1.93
C ASN A 44 4.23 8.95 1.41
N THR A 45 5.43 9.52 1.25
CA THR A 45 5.60 10.84 0.62
C THR A 45 5.04 10.82 -0.80
N TRP A 46 5.39 9.81 -1.60
CA TRP A 46 4.87 9.64 -2.95
C TRP A 46 3.33 9.47 -2.97
N LEU A 47 2.74 8.70 -2.06
CA LEU A 47 1.28 8.59 -1.94
C LEU A 47 0.62 9.97 -1.70
N GLY A 48 1.28 10.86 -0.96
CA GLY A 48 0.81 12.23 -0.70
C GLY A 48 0.81 13.13 -1.94
N GLU A 49 1.63 12.82 -2.94
CA GLU A 49 1.73 13.57 -4.21
C GLU A 49 0.60 13.19 -5.20
N LEU A 50 -0.02 12.02 -5.02
CA LEU A 50 -1.07 11.52 -5.91
C LEU A 50 -2.45 12.16 -5.58
N SER A 51 -3.21 12.50 -6.63
CA SER A 51 -4.50 13.20 -6.51
C SER A 51 -5.68 12.35 -6.03
N HIS A 52 -5.49 11.04 -5.83
CA HIS A 52 -6.54 10.12 -5.41
C HIS A 52 -7.06 10.49 -4.01
N SER A 53 -8.38 10.52 -3.84
CA SER A 53 -9.04 10.87 -2.58
C SER A 53 -8.77 9.85 -1.48
N SER A 54 -8.74 8.56 -1.84
CA SER A 54 -8.43 7.45 -0.95
C SER A 54 -7.32 6.59 -1.53
N LYS A 55 -6.39 6.12 -0.69
CA LYS A 55 -5.30 5.20 -1.08
C LYS A 55 -5.27 4.03 -0.12
N ILE A 56 -5.58 2.82 -0.59
CA ILE A 56 -5.67 1.61 0.22
C ILE A 56 -4.43 0.76 -0.02
N ILE A 57 -3.75 0.37 1.05
CA ILE A 57 -2.47 -0.31 0.99
C ILE A 57 -2.55 -1.61 1.81
N ILE A 58 -2.02 -2.70 1.26
CA ILE A 58 -1.64 -3.88 2.04
C ILE A 58 -0.13 -4.10 1.91
N ALA A 59 0.47 -4.86 2.81
CA ALA A 59 1.86 -5.29 2.72
C ALA A 59 1.99 -6.54 1.82
N GLY A 60 3.17 -6.73 1.23
CA GLY A 60 3.61 -7.98 0.62
C GLY A 60 4.78 -8.63 1.37
N ASN A 61 5.44 -9.62 0.75
CA ASN A 61 6.57 -10.36 1.35
C ASN A 61 7.83 -9.52 1.49
N LEU A 62 8.02 -8.50 0.67
CA LEU A 62 9.21 -7.64 0.76
C LEU A 62 9.05 -6.55 1.81
N ASP A 63 7.83 -6.28 2.25
CA ASP A 63 7.49 -5.24 3.21
C ASP A 63 7.74 -5.71 4.66
N PHE A 64 8.89 -6.34 4.92
CA PHE A 64 9.25 -6.98 6.21
C PHE A 64 9.09 -6.10 7.45
N CYS A 65 9.11 -4.76 7.31
CA CYS A 65 8.82 -3.86 8.42
C CYS A 65 7.38 -4.00 8.95
N PHE A 66 6.42 -4.45 8.13
CA PHE A 66 5.06 -4.71 8.57
C PHE A 66 4.95 -6.00 9.38
N GLU A 67 5.88 -6.95 9.22
CA GLU A 67 6.00 -8.11 10.10
C GLU A 67 6.78 -7.75 11.38
N LYS A 68 7.96 -7.14 11.24
CA LYS A 68 8.92 -6.93 12.35
C LYS A 68 8.62 -5.72 13.21
N GLN A 69 8.01 -4.68 12.64
CA GLN A 69 7.82 -3.36 13.23
C GLN A 69 6.42 -2.81 12.90
N ASN A 70 5.41 -3.69 12.90
CA ASN A 70 4.06 -3.44 12.39
C ASN A 70 3.50 -2.07 12.81
N ARG A 71 3.47 -1.77 14.11
CA ARG A 71 2.92 -0.52 14.65
C ARG A 71 3.60 0.71 14.04
N ILE A 72 4.94 0.71 14.01
CA ILE A 72 5.72 1.85 13.49
C ILE A 72 5.51 1.98 11.98
N ALA A 73 5.55 0.87 11.24
CA ALA A 73 5.35 0.88 9.79
C ALA A 73 3.95 1.43 9.42
N ARG A 74 2.90 1.02 10.15
CA ARG A 74 1.53 1.54 9.99
C ARG A 74 1.45 3.03 10.30
N GLU A 75 2.05 3.50 11.40
CA GLU A 75 2.08 4.92 11.78
C GLU A 75 2.74 5.82 10.73
N LEU A 76 3.63 5.28 9.89
CA LEU A 76 4.29 6.03 8.82
C LEU A 76 3.44 6.22 7.56
N LEU A 77 2.41 5.39 7.34
CA LEU A 77 1.51 5.49 6.18
C LEU A 77 0.42 6.55 6.41
N THR A 78 0.79 7.80 6.66
CA THR A 78 -0.17 8.88 6.94
C THR A 78 -1.01 9.32 5.73
N ASN A 79 -0.54 9.05 4.51
CA ASN A 79 -1.23 9.39 3.25
C ASN A 79 -1.98 8.19 2.65
N GLY A 80 -1.98 7.03 3.32
CA GLY A 80 -2.67 5.83 2.90
C GLY A 80 -3.42 5.18 4.06
N ILE A 81 -4.37 4.30 3.73
CA ILE A 81 -5.09 3.49 4.69
C ILE A 81 -4.54 2.08 4.55
N TYR A 82 -3.77 1.66 5.55
CA TYR A 82 -3.23 0.31 5.59
C TYR A 82 -4.27 -0.66 6.16
N LEU A 83 -4.52 -1.75 5.45
CA LEU A 83 -5.38 -2.84 5.88
C LEU A 83 -4.56 -4.10 6.14
N GLN A 84 -4.84 -4.77 7.26
CA GLN A 84 -4.34 -6.12 7.53
C GLN A 84 -5.41 -6.92 8.27
N ASP A 85 -6.03 -7.84 7.54
CA ASP A 85 -7.18 -8.63 7.98
C ASP A 85 -8.37 -7.76 8.39
N GLU A 86 -8.52 -6.61 7.73
CA GLU A 86 -9.45 -5.55 8.06
C GLU A 86 -10.37 -5.25 6.87
N LEU A 87 -11.63 -4.91 7.17
CA LEU A 87 -12.63 -4.42 6.23
C LEU A 87 -12.81 -2.92 6.43
N ILE A 88 -12.92 -2.17 5.33
CA ILE A 88 -13.31 -0.76 5.35
C ILE A 88 -14.40 -0.50 4.32
N GLU A 89 -15.29 0.45 4.62
CA GLU A 89 -16.24 0.99 3.67
C GLU A 89 -15.77 2.38 3.20
N ILE A 90 -15.53 2.55 1.90
CA ILE A 90 -15.13 3.82 1.28
C ILE A 90 -15.95 4.05 0.02
N GLU A 91 -16.55 5.23 -0.09
CA GLU A 91 -17.39 5.62 -1.24
C GLU A 91 -18.51 4.61 -1.55
N GLY A 92 -19.04 3.92 -0.52
CA GLY A 92 -20.06 2.89 -0.67
C GLY A 92 -19.54 1.52 -1.12
N PHE A 93 -18.22 1.34 -1.19
CA PHE A 93 -17.58 0.06 -1.49
C PHE A 93 -16.98 -0.58 -0.24
N ASN A 94 -17.25 -1.86 -0.05
CA ASN A 94 -16.61 -2.70 0.96
C ASN A 94 -15.29 -3.24 0.44
N ILE A 95 -14.17 -2.90 1.08
CA ILE A 95 -12.81 -3.29 0.69
C ILE A 95 -12.17 -4.03 1.85
N TYR A 96 -11.79 -5.28 1.62
CA TYR A 96 -11.06 -6.11 2.59
C TYR A 96 -9.61 -6.30 2.11
N GLY A 97 -8.65 -6.21 3.04
CA GLY A 97 -7.23 -6.37 2.73
C GLY A 97 -6.53 -7.31 3.69
N SER A 98 -5.69 -8.21 3.16
CA SER A 98 -4.87 -9.15 3.94
C SER A 98 -3.53 -9.38 3.24
N PRO A 99 -2.38 -9.34 3.95
CA PRO A 99 -1.04 -9.44 3.36
C PRO A 99 -0.50 -10.87 3.29
N TRP A 100 -1.25 -11.87 3.79
CA TRP A 100 -0.72 -13.23 3.95
C TRP A 100 -0.50 -13.92 2.60
N GLN A 101 0.63 -14.63 2.52
CA GLN A 101 0.99 -15.45 1.37
C GLN A 101 1.68 -16.74 1.84
N PRO A 102 1.67 -17.82 1.04
CA PRO A 102 2.50 -18.99 1.31
C PRO A 102 3.99 -18.61 1.26
N TRP A 103 4.81 -19.35 1.99
CA TRP A 103 6.25 -19.22 1.86
C TRP A 103 6.69 -19.66 0.46
N PHE A 104 7.64 -18.92 -0.11
CA PHE A 104 8.17 -19.21 -1.44
C PHE A 104 8.87 -20.58 -1.44
N PHE A 105 8.35 -21.51 -2.25
CA PHE A 105 8.80 -22.91 -2.35
C PHE A 105 8.54 -23.80 -1.11
N ASP A 106 7.53 -23.47 -0.29
CA ASP A 106 7.02 -24.36 0.76
C ASP A 106 5.80 -25.17 0.28
#